data_AF-A0A970RMW1-F1
#
_entry.id   AF-A0A970RMW1-F1
#
_cell.length_a   1.000
_cell.length_b   1.000
_cell.length_c   1.000
_cell.angle_alpha   90.00
_cell.angle_beta   90.00
_cell.angle_gamma   90.00
#
_symmetry.space_group_name_H-M   'P 1'
#
loop_
_entity.id
_entity.type
_entity.pdbx_description
1 polymer ?
#
loop_
_entity_poly.entity_id
_entity_poly.type
_entity_poly.pdbx_seq_one_letter_code
_entity_poly.pdbx_strand_id
1 'polypeptide(L)'
;VSNIIRESLGLDVFSIRSNLLQNILFDALPGSSPTASVSPVARYLDNTTLYIGKYLLDDLYLQGMIHLRSSTQPDINTFSFLANDMEIDTELSVEWNNPLATFSIFTKPRELSVFNLLDTIGFSVTKRIVF
;
A
#
# COMPACT_ATOMS: atom_id res chain seq x y z
N VAL A 1 -7.12 -16.80 7.15
CA VAL A 1 -6.31 -16.36 5.98
C VAL A 1 -5.17 -15.45 6.40
N SER A 2 -5.41 -14.32 7.08
CA SER A 2 -4.34 -13.42 7.58
C SER A 2 -3.22 -14.15 8.37
N ASN A 3 -3.57 -15.05 9.30
CA ASN A 3 -2.57 -15.77 10.11
C ASN A 3 -1.63 -16.67 9.29
N ILE A 4 -2.13 -17.33 8.23
CA ILE A 4 -1.31 -18.22 7.38
C ILE A 4 -0.30 -17.40 6.56
N ILE A 5 -0.70 -16.23 6.07
CA ILE A 5 0.18 -15.34 5.30
C ILE A 5 1.23 -14.69 6.21
N ARG A 6 0.85 -14.30 7.44
CA ARG A 6 1.77 -13.82 8.47
C ARG A 6 2.84 -14.84 8.80
N GLU A 7 2.44 -16.08 9.04
CA GLU A 7 3.34 -17.17 9.42
C GLU A 7 4.23 -17.62 8.25
N SER A 8 3.70 -17.62 7.01
CA SER A 8 4.45 -17.97 5.81
C SER A 8 5.47 -16.90 5.37
N LEU A 9 5.21 -15.62 5.62
CA LEU A 9 6.11 -14.51 5.27
C LEU A 9 6.93 -14.02 6.47
N GLY A 10 6.70 -14.60 7.66
CA GLY A 10 7.33 -14.19 8.91
C GLY A 10 7.04 -12.72 9.26
N LEU A 11 5.81 -12.26 8.99
CA LEU A 11 5.35 -10.90 9.22
C LEU A 11 4.55 -10.82 10.52
N ASP A 12 4.84 -9.81 11.33
CA ASP A 12 4.06 -9.55 12.55
C ASP A 12 2.74 -8.86 12.24
N VAL A 13 2.67 -8.07 11.18
CA VAL A 13 1.47 -7.34 10.76
C VAL A 13 1.18 -7.63 9.30
N PHE A 14 -0.06 -8.05 9.03
CA PHE A 14 -0.58 -8.21 7.68
C PHE A 14 -2.07 -7.84 7.70
N SER A 15 -2.46 -6.85 6.92
CA SER A 15 -3.83 -6.39 6.83
C SER A 15 -4.16 -5.97 5.40
N ILE A 16 -5.32 -6.42 4.90
CA ILE A 16 -5.87 -5.97 3.63
C ILE A 16 -7.17 -5.24 3.94
N ARG A 17 -7.25 -3.98 3.50
CA ARG A 17 -8.47 -3.18 3.47
C ARG A 17 -8.89 -3.07 2.01
N SER A 18 -10.05 -3.60 1.66
CA SER A 18 -10.56 -3.53 0.29
C SER A 18 -12.05 -3.24 0.28
N ASN A 19 -12.49 -2.46 -0.70
CA ASN A 19 -13.90 -2.28 -1.01
C ASN A 19 -14.40 -3.28 -2.06
N LEU A 20 -13.67 -4.37 -2.31
CA LEU A 20 -13.98 -5.39 -3.32
C LEU A 20 -15.46 -5.80 -3.36
N LEU A 21 -16.05 -6.11 -2.20
CA LEU A 21 -17.45 -6.53 -2.14
C LEU A 21 -18.39 -5.41 -2.62
N GLN A 22 -18.14 -4.17 -2.18
CA GLN A 22 -18.92 -3.01 -2.61
C GLN A 22 -18.73 -2.78 -4.11
N ASN A 23 -17.50 -2.82 -4.60
CA ASN A 23 -17.16 -2.59 -6.00
C ASN A 23 -17.82 -3.63 -6.93
N ILE A 24 -17.84 -4.91 -6.52
CA ILE A 24 -18.54 -5.98 -7.25
C ILE A 24 -20.06 -5.75 -7.22
N LEU A 25 -20.63 -5.40 -6.06
CA LEU A 25 -22.06 -5.14 -5.93
C LEU A 25 -22.49 -3.96 -6.81
N PHE A 26 -21.69 -2.89 -6.84
CA PHE A 26 -21.93 -1.74 -7.73
C PHE A 26 -21.91 -2.13 -9.20
N ASP A 27 -21.06 -3.08 -9.61
CA ASP A 27 -21.02 -3.58 -10.99
C ASP A 27 -22.23 -4.46 -11.35
N ALA A 28 -22.81 -5.14 -10.37
CA ALA A 28 -23.97 -6.00 -10.56
C ALA A 28 -25.32 -5.22 -10.59
N LEU A 29 -25.32 -3.91 -10.31
CA LEU A 29 -26.54 -3.10 -10.29
C LEU A 29 -27.02 -2.79 -11.73
N PRO A 30 -28.30 -3.01 -12.06
CA PRO A 30 -28.83 -2.67 -13.37
C PRO A 30 -28.83 -1.14 -13.56
N GLY A 31 -28.06 -0.65 -14.53
CA GLY A 31 -27.91 0.78 -14.84
C GLY A 31 -26.51 1.34 -14.58
N SER A 32 -25.62 0.62 -13.89
CA SER A 32 -24.20 0.92 -13.91
C SER A 32 -23.61 0.41 -15.23
N SER A 33 -23.63 1.24 -16.27
CA SER A 33 -22.87 0.93 -17.48
C SER A 33 -21.39 0.87 -17.09
N PRO A 34 -20.70 -0.28 -17.24
CA PRO A 34 -19.26 -0.31 -17.10
C PRO A 34 -18.70 0.76 -18.04
N THR A 35 -17.93 1.71 -17.53
CA THR A 35 -17.11 2.55 -18.39
C THR A 35 -16.21 1.59 -19.17
N ALA A 36 -16.51 1.38 -20.45
CA ALA A 36 -15.85 0.38 -21.31
C ALA A 36 -14.33 0.59 -21.45
N SER A 37 -13.83 1.70 -20.91
CA SER A 37 -12.43 2.12 -20.85
C SER A 37 -11.65 1.62 -19.63
N VAL A 38 -12.26 0.88 -18.69
CA VAL A 38 -11.57 0.41 -17.48
C VAL A 38 -11.71 -1.09 -17.29
N SER A 39 -10.58 -1.78 -17.11
CA SER A 39 -10.55 -3.22 -16.83
C SER A 39 -11.39 -3.61 -15.59
N PRO A 40 -12.15 -4.72 -15.62
CA PRO A 40 -12.91 -5.22 -14.47
C PRO A 40 -12.04 -5.44 -13.21
N VAL A 41 -10.79 -5.88 -13.39
CA VAL A 41 -9.86 -6.09 -12.27
C VAL A 41 -9.51 -4.78 -11.59
N ALA A 42 -9.29 -3.71 -12.36
CA ALA A 42 -9.00 -2.38 -11.83
C ALA A 42 -10.20 -1.84 -11.04
N ARG A 43 -11.43 -2.06 -11.53
CA ARG A 43 -12.67 -1.66 -10.84
C ARG A 43 -12.89 -2.41 -9.53
N TYR A 44 -12.65 -3.72 -9.52
CA TYR A 44 -12.84 -4.54 -8.33
C TYR A 44 -11.82 -4.23 -7.23
N LEU A 45 -10.55 -4.08 -7.61
CA LEU A 45 -9.47 -3.78 -6.68
C LEU A 45 -9.33 -2.29 -6.36
N ASP A 46 -10.18 -1.44 -6.93
CA ASP A 46 -10.16 -0.01 -6.66
C ASP A 46 -10.29 0.27 -5.15
N ASN A 47 -9.47 1.21 -4.68
CA ASN A 47 -9.36 1.59 -3.28
C ASN A 47 -9.03 0.40 -2.36
N THR A 48 -8.14 -0.49 -2.83
CA THR A 48 -7.62 -1.59 -2.02
C THR A 48 -6.25 -1.22 -1.48
N THR A 49 -6.09 -1.33 -0.15
CA THR A 49 -4.83 -1.09 0.53
C THR A 49 -4.36 -2.34 1.24
N LEU A 50 -3.12 -2.74 0.98
CA LEU A 50 -2.43 -3.80 1.68
C LEU A 50 -1.38 -3.17 2.60
N TYR A 51 -1.38 -3.60 3.86
CA TYR A 51 -0.41 -3.23 4.87
C TYR A 51 0.37 -4.45 5.31
N ILE A 52 1.68 -4.32 5.32
CA ILE A 52 2.62 -5.33 5.80
C ILE A 52 3.57 -4.70 6.81
N GLY A 53 3.95 -5.45 7.84
CA GLY A 53 4.86 -4.96 8.86
C GLY A 53 5.54 -6.09 9.63
N LYS A 54 6.75 -5.82 10.11
CA LYS A 54 7.57 -6.79 10.82
C LYS A 54 8.51 -6.08 11.79
N TYR A 55 8.58 -6.60 13.01
CA TYR A 55 9.62 -6.29 13.97
C TYR A 55 10.86 -7.12 13.62
N LEU A 56 11.92 -6.43 13.21
CA LEU A 56 13.22 -7.06 12.96
C LEU A 56 13.97 -7.26 14.28
N LEU A 57 13.79 -6.32 15.21
CA LEU A 57 14.21 -6.36 16.60
C LEU A 57 13.07 -5.81 17.46
N ASP A 58 13.20 -5.91 18.79
CA ASP A 58 12.24 -5.34 19.75
C ASP A 58 12.02 -3.82 19.53
N ASP A 59 13.06 -3.14 19.06
CA ASP A 59 13.10 -1.69 18.86
C ASP A 59 13.05 -1.27 17.38
N LEU A 60 13.15 -2.21 16.42
CA LEU A 60 13.25 -1.91 14.99
C LEU A 60 12.08 -2.51 14.22
N TYR A 61 11.22 -1.63 13.69
CA TYR A 61 10.00 -2.00 12.97
C TYR A 61 10.10 -1.57 11.50
N LEU A 62 9.94 -2.54 10.60
CA LEU A 62 9.85 -2.31 9.16
C LEU A 62 8.39 -2.45 8.75
N GLN A 63 7.86 -1.50 7.99
CA GLN A 63 6.52 -1.57 7.42
C GLN A 63 6.50 -1.18 5.95
N GLY A 64 5.50 -1.69 5.26
CA GLY A 64 5.20 -1.39 3.88
C GLY A 64 3.70 -1.26 3.67
N MET A 65 3.32 -0.41 2.74
CA MET A 65 1.94 -0.22 2.31
C MET A 65 1.89 -0.18 0.80
N ILE A 66 0.89 -0.84 0.23
CA ILE A 66 0.60 -0.85 -1.19
C ILE A 66 -0.85 -0.43 -1.35
N HIS A 67 -1.10 0.62 -2.11
CA HIS A 67 -2.43 1.14 -2.38
C HIS A 67 -2.73 1.05 -3.87
N LEU A 68 -3.76 0.30 -4.20
CA LEU A 68 -4.24 0.04 -5.55
C LEU A 68 -5.41 0.95 -5.85
N ARG A 69 -5.34 1.66 -6.98
CA ARG A 69 -6.37 2.57 -7.45
C ARG A 69 -6.62 2.39 -8.93
N SER A 70 -7.86 2.54 -9.35
CA SER A 70 -8.18 2.60 -10.77
C SER A 70 -8.06 4.02 -11.30
N SER A 71 -7.52 4.18 -12.50
CA SER A 71 -7.37 5.48 -13.19
C SER A 71 -7.72 5.34 -14.66
N THR A 72 -8.59 6.23 -15.18
CA THR A 72 -9.02 6.25 -16.59
C THR A 72 -8.02 6.93 -17.52
N GLN A 73 -7.09 7.71 -16.95
CA GLN A 73 -5.92 8.27 -17.63
C GLN A 73 -4.69 7.81 -16.85
N PRO A 74 -4.23 6.56 -17.04
CA PRO A 74 -3.00 6.13 -16.42
C PRO A 74 -1.83 6.99 -16.94
N ASP A 75 -0.99 7.45 -16.03
CA ASP A 75 0.22 8.17 -16.41
C ASP A 75 1.11 7.23 -17.24
N ILE A 76 1.67 7.73 -18.34
CA ILE A 76 2.43 6.92 -19.31
C ILE A 76 3.70 6.30 -18.70
N ASN A 77 4.15 6.85 -17.57
CA ASN A 77 5.30 6.41 -16.81
C ASN A 77 4.93 5.51 -15.61
N THR A 78 3.64 5.32 -15.31
CA THR A 78 3.20 4.49 -14.21
C THR A 78 3.22 3.02 -14.62
N PHE A 79 4.10 2.25 -13.98
CA PHE A 79 4.16 0.81 -14.18
C PHE A 79 2.88 0.13 -13.67
N SER A 80 2.01 -0.28 -14.58
CA SER A 80 0.82 -1.08 -14.28
C SER A 80 1.19 -2.57 -14.24
N PHE A 81 1.23 -3.18 -13.05
CA PHE A 81 1.56 -4.61 -12.89
C PHE A 81 0.37 -5.56 -13.14
N LEU A 82 -0.89 -5.09 -13.01
CA LEU A 82 -2.09 -5.95 -13.13
C LEU A 82 -3.03 -5.57 -14.28
N ALA A 83 -3.22 -4.28 -14.57
CA ALA A 83 -4.09 -3.79 -15.64
C ALA A 83 -3.72 -2.34 -15.98
N ASN A 84 -3.67 -1.99 -17.27
CA ASN A 84 -3.21 -0.67 -17.75
C ASN A 84 -3.90 0.52 -17.07
N ASP A 85 -5.14 0.32 -16.59
CA ASP A 85 -5.99 1.34 -15.95
C ASP A 85 -5.87 1.33 -14.41
N MET A 86 -4.71 0.89 -13.88
CA MET A 86 -4.46 0.73 -12.45
C MET A 86 -3.15 1.39 -12.05
N GLU A 87 -3.25 2.29 -11.07
CA GLU A 87 -2.14 2.94 -10.40
C GLU A 87 -1.81 2.19 -9.10
N ILE A 88 -0.52 2.11 -8.78
CA ILE A 88 -0.04 1.50 -7.55
C ILE A 88 0.82 2.50 -6.81
N ASP A 89 0.31 3.00 -5.69
CA ASP A 89 1.08 3.78 -4.74
C ASP A 89 1.76 2.82 -3.75
N THR A 90 3.04 3.01 -3.50
CA THR A 90 3.76 2.23 -2.49
C THR A 90 4.39 3.14 -1.45
N GLU A 91 4.44 2.64 -0.22
CA GLU A 91 5.13 3.29 0.88
C GLU A 91 5.93 2.24 1.63
N LEU A 92 7.18 2.56 1.94
CA LEU A 92 8.05 1.74 2.76
C LEU A 92 8.61 2.60 3.87
N SER A 93 8.60 2.12 5.10
CA SER A 93 9.21 2.84 6.21
C SER A 93 9.87 1.93 7.21
N VAL A 94 10.95 2.44 7.78
CA VAL A 94 11.70 1.83 8.89
C VAL A 94 11.59 2.77 10.08
N GLU A 95 11.13 2.24 11.18
CA GLU A 95 11.01 2.93 12.46
C GLU A 95 11.94 2.27 13.47
N TRP A 96 12.81 3.06 14.08
CA TRP A 96 13.67 2.65 15.17
C TRP A 96 13.28 3.41 16.44
N ASN A 97 12.71 2.67 17.39
CA ASN A 97 12.29 3.19 18.67
C ASN A 97 13.42 3.04 19.70
N ASN A 98 13.77 4.11 20.41
CA ASN A 98 14.69 4.02 21.54
C ASN A 98 14.17 4.84 22.74
N PRO A 99 14.76 4.69 23.94
CA PRO A 99 14.30 5.40 25.14
C PRO A 99 14.31 6.93 25.05
N LEU A 100 15.04 7.52 24.10
CA LEU A 100 15.18 8.97 23.94
C LEU A 100 14.22 9.54 22.88
N ALA A 101 14.06 8.83 21.76
CA ALA A 101 13.24 9.23 20.62
C ALA A 101 13.01 8.05 19.66
N THR A 102 11.98 8.19 18.82
CA THR A 102 11.70 7.31 17.69
C THR A 102 12.23 7.96 16.42
N PHE A 103 13.11 7.27 15.71
CA PHE A 103 13.64 7.67 14.41
C PHE A 103 12.85 6.94 13.33
N SER A 104 12.36 7.64 12.32
CA SER A 104 11.66 7.00 11.20
C SER A 104 12.18 7.52 9.88
N ILE A 105 12.49 6.60 8.98
CA ILE A 105 12.86 6.87 7.60
C ILE A 105 11.80 6.23 6.74
N PHE A 106 11.23 6.99 5.81
CA PHE A 106 10.17 6.49 4.94
C PHE A 106 10.39 6.92 3.51
N THR A 107 9.86 6.15 2.58
CA THR A 107 9.79 6.50 1.17
C THR A 107 8.40 6.25 0.63
N LYS A 108 7.93 7.12 -0.26
CA LYS A 108 6.62 7.02 -0.91
C LYS A 108 6.75 7.13 -2.43
N PRO A 109 7.36 6.13 -3.09
CA PRO A 109 7.51 6.17 -4.53
C PRO A 109 6.13 6.00 -5.19
N ARG A 110 5.81 6.92 -6.09
CA ARG A 110 4.59 6.91 -6.93
C ARG A 110 4.65 5.86 -8.05
N GLU A 111 5.82 5.27 -8.27
CA GLU A 111 6.06 4.27 -9.29
C GLU A 111 6.78 3.07 -8.66
N LEU A 112 6.35 1.85 -9.00
CA LEU A 112 7.02 0.59 -8.65
C LEU A 112 8.29 0.39 -9.49
N SER A 113 9.18 1.38 -9.47
CA SER A 113 10.52 1.27 -10.03
C SER A 113 11.50 1.09 -8.88
N VAL A 114 12.25 -0.01 -8.90
CA VAL A 114 13.33 -0.29 -7.93
C VAL A 114 14.39 0.81 -7.89
N PHE A 115 14.48 1.62 -8.95
CA PHE A 115 15.41 2.75 -9.06
C PHE A 115 14.81 4.05 -8.51
N ASN A 116 13.48 4.23 -8.60
CA ASN A 116 12.79 5.44 -8.13
C ASN A 116 12.34 5.33 -6.66
N LEU A 117 12.63 4.20 -5.99
CA LEU A 117 12.38 4.01 -4.55
C LEU A 117 13.05 5.06 -3.67
N LEU A 118 14.08 5.75 -4.17
CA LEU A 118 14.82 6.78 -3.45
C LEU A 118 14.42 8.21 -3.83
N ASP A 119 13.46 8.39 -4.75
CA ASP A 119 13.09 9.73 -5.25
C ASP A 119 12.32 10.55 -4.21
N THR A 120 11.71 9.90 -3.22
CA THR A 120 10.95 10.58 -2.17
C THR A 120 11.26 9.95 -0.82
N ILE A 121 12.42 10.30 -0.26
CA ILE A 121 12.82 9.87 1.09
C ILE A 121 12.52 10.98 2.09
N GLY A 122 11.82 10.63 3.17
CA GLY A 122 11.62 11.45 4.34
C GLY A 122 12.33 10.86 5.55
N PHE A 123 12.75 11.72 6.46
CA PHE A 123 13.17 11.34 7.80
C PHE A 123 12.34 12.11 8.83
N SER A 124 12.08 11.48 9.96
CA SER A 124 11.39 12.10 11.07
C SER A 124 11.97 11.62 12.40
N VAL A 125 11.91 12.49 13.41
CA VAL A 125 12.29 12.17 14.77
C VAL A 125 11.14 12.58 15.68
N THR A 126 10.58 11.61 16.38
CA THR A 126 9.45 11.81 17.27
C THR A 126 9.90 11.53 18.70
N LYS A 127 9.78 12.52 19.59
CA LYS A 127 10.02 12.33 21.03
C LYS A 127 8.70 12.45 21.78
N ARG A 128 8.28 11.37 22.43
CA ARG A 128 7.13 11.39 23.33
C ARG A 128 7.57 11.94 24.70
N ILE A 129 7.06 13.11 25.08
CA ILE A 129 7.25 13.67 26.42
C ILE A 129 6.05 13.25 27.26
N VAL A 130 6.27 12.38 28.24
CA VAL A 130 5.26 11.97 29.22
C VAL A 130 5.61 12.69 30.53
N PHE A 131 4.70 13.52 31.02
CA PHE A 131 4.80 14.21 32.32
C PHE A 131 4.04 13.42 33.38
#